data_AF-A0AAT9H7L2-F1
#
_entry.id   AF-A0AAT9H7L2-F1
#
_cell.length_a   1.000
_cell.length_b   1.000
_cell.length_c   1.000
_cell.angle_alpha   90.00
_cell.angle_beta   90.00
_cell.angle_gamma   90.00
#
_symmetry.space_group_name_H-M   'P 1'
#
loop_
_entity.id
_entity.type
_entity.pdbx_description
1 polymer ?
#
loop_
_entity_poly.entity_id
_entity_poly.type
_entity_poly.pdbx_seq_one_letter_code
_entity_poly.pdbx_strand_id
1 'polypeptide(L)'
;MAVTTGYSQSTDPSSKKIVGTWYANANRNTRWVFTTDGKVFNYDKNTFKVMYRYTISNSCQNNSDDTLEFVTLMDKDGDEYCFRINAINENKNGILSMTNMSNMETLLFVNDTNIVVTN
;
A
#
# COMPACT_ATOMS: atom_id res chain seq x y z
N MET A 1 15.21 -15.00 -36.22
CA MET A 1 14.99 -13.62 -35.76
C MET A 1 14.87 -13.66 -34.26
N ALA A 2 15.85 -13.11 -33.55
CA ALA A 2 15.85 -13.07 -32.09
C ALA A 2 14.95 -11.93 -31.62
N VAL A 3 14.02 -12.22 -30.71
CA VAL A 3 13.37 -11.20 -29.90
C VAL A 3 13.76 -11.47 -28.46
N THR A 4 14.82 -10.79 -28.05
CA THR A 4 15.20 -10.60 -26.65
C THR A 4 14.11 -9.77 -25.96
N THR A 5 13.26 -10.40 -25.16
CA THR A 5 12.49 -9.69 -24.12
C THR A 5 13.20 -9.93 -22.79
N GLY A 6 14.13 -9.04 -22.49
CA GLY A 6 14.66 -8.90 -21.14
C GLY A 6 13.66 -8.14 -20.28
N TYR A 7 12.96 -8.86 -19.40
CA TYR A 7 12.39 -8.30 -18.18
C TYR A 7 12.60 -9.29 -17.04
N SER A 8 13.86 -9.48 -16.66
CA SER A 8 14.18 -10.05 -15.35
C SER A 8 14.22 -8.92 -14.32
N GLN A 9 13.05 -8.46 -13.89
CA GLN A 9 12.91 -8.13 -12.49
C GLN A 9 12.07 -9.24 -11.90
N SER A 10 12.57 -9.89 -10.84
CA SER A 10 11.69 -10.60 -9.93
C SER A 10 10.76 -9.56 -9.32
N THR A 11 9.64 -9.27 -9.98
CA THR A 11 8.63 -8.36 -9.48
C THR A 11 7.84 -9.12 -8.44
N ASP A 12 8.32 -9.09 -7.21
CA ASP A 12 7.53 -9.57 -6.09
C ASP A 12 6.13 -8.97 -6.18
N PRO A 13 5.06 -9.77 -5.99
CA PRO A 13 3.70 -9.26 -6.06
C PRO A 13 3.50 -8.17 -5.01
N SER A 14 2.53 -7.28 -5.24
CA SER A 14 2.19 -6.21 -4.30
C SER A 14 1.96 -6.72 -2.87
N SER A 15 1.39 -7.92 -2.72
CA SER A 15 1.20 -8.61 -1.44
C SER A 15 2.49 -8.87 -0.66
N LYS A 16 3.63 -9.06 -1.34
CA LYS A 16 4.94 -9.15 -0.70
C LYS A 16 5.59 -7.79 -0.53
N LYS A 17 5.53 -6.93 -1.55
CA LYS A 17 6.17 -5.61 -1.55
C LYS A 17 5.63 -4.67 -0.46
N ILE A 18 4.33 -4.78 -0.12
CA ILE A 18 3.69 -3.91 0.85
C ILE A 18 4.08 -4.22 2.30
N VAL A 19 4.56 -5.43 2.59
CA VAL A 19 4.88 -5.86 3.96
C VAL A 19 6.00 -4.99 4.52
N GLY A 20 5.76 -4.40 5.69
CA GLY A 20 6.71 -3.49 6.33
C GLY A 20 6.04 -2.31 7.01
N THR A 21 6.86 -1.36 7.43
CA THR A 21 6.41 -0.11 8.07
C THR A 21 6.40 1.02 7.05
N TRP A 22 5.30 1.76 7.01
CA TRP A 22 5.06 2.88 6.11
C TRP A 22 4.61 4.11 6.90
N TYR A 23 5.40 5.16 6.86
CA TYR A 23 5.15 6.44 7.53
C TYR A 23 4.43 7.39 6.59
N ALA A 24 3.30 7.95 7.02
CA ALA A 24 2.54 8.91 6.22
C ALA A 24 3.42 10.12 5.87
N ASN A 25 3.36 10.57 4.62
CA ASN A 25 4.18 11.68 4.12
C ASN A 25 3.81 13.02 4.75
N ALA A 26 2.51 13.27 4.91
CA ALA A 26 2.02 14.49 5.56
C ALA A 26 2.33 14.55 7.06
N ASN A 27 2.48 13.40 7.74
CA ASN A 27 2.78 13.33 9.16
C ASN A 27 3.55 12.04 9.50
N ARG A 28 4.87 12.17 9.68
CA ARG A 28 5.77 11.05 9.99
C ARG A 28 5.52 10.39 11.35
N ASN A 29 4.70 10.97 12.22
CA ASN A 29 4.28 10.32 13.47
C ASN A 29 3.22 9.24 13.25
N THR A 30 2.52 9.29 12.13
CA THR A 30 1.53 8.28 11.75
C THR A 30 2.21 7.20 10.90
N ARG A 31 2.13 5.95 11.34
CA ARG A 31 2.67 4.81 10.59
C ARG A 31 1.67 3.67 10.47
N TRP A 32 1.77 2.95 9.36
CA TRP A 32 1.01 1.76 9.05
C TRP A 32 2.00 0.60 8.95
N VAL A 33 1.71 -0.52 9.62
CA VAL A 33 2.56 -1.71 9.63
C VAL A 33 1.79 -2.85 9.00
N PHE A 34 2.15 -3.23 7.78
CA PHE A 34 1.56 -4.37 7.07
C PHE A 34 2.35 -5.64 7.39
N THR A 35 1.64 -6.68 7.79
CA THR A 35 2.23 -7.96 8.22
C THR A 35 1.86 -9.08 7.26
N THR A 36 2.71 -10.10 7.20
CA THR A 36 2.53 -11.26 6.29
C THR A 36 1.27 -12.08 6.57
N ASP A 37 0.67 -11.95 7.75
CA ASP A 37 -0.59 -12.60 8.12
C ASP A 37 -1.85 -11.80 7.71
N GLY A 38 -1.70 -10.78 6.85
CA GLY A 38 -2.83 -10.05 6.29
C GLY A 38 -3.45 -9.05 7.26
N LYS A 39 -2.65 -8.49 8.19
CA LYS A 39 -3.08 -7.42 9.09
C LYS A 39 -2.32 -6.14 8.81
N VAL A 40 -2.98 -5.00 9.01
CA VAL A 40 -2.34 -3.70 9.02
C VAL A 40 -2.65 -2.98 10.31
N PHE A 41 -1.62 -2.45 10.95
CA PHE A 41 -1.72 -1.74 12.22
C PHE A 41 -1.41 -0.27 12.02
N ASN A 42 -2.33 0.59 12.43
CA ASN A 42 -2.11 2.03 12.46
C ASN A 42 -1.62 2.47 13.84
N TYR A 43 -0.57 3.30 13.83
CA TYR A 43 -0.06 3.97 15.02
C TYR A 43 0.03 5.47 14.76
N ASP A 44 -0.20 6.27 15.78
CA ASP A 44 0.15 7.70 15.81
C ASP A 44 0.97 7.99 17.07
N LYS A 45 2.13 8.63 16.90
CA LYS A 45 3.10 8.89 17.98
C LYS A 45 3.40 7.64 18.80
N ASN A 46 3.64 6.52 18.11
CA ASN A 46 3.84 5.17 18.68
C ASN A 46 2.65 4.59 19.47
N THR A 47 1.52 5.28 19.54
CA THR A 47 0.31 4.77 20.18
C THR A 47 -0.53 4.01 19.17
N PHE A 48 -0.87 2.75 19.46
CA PHE A 48 -1.76 1.96 18.63
C PHE A 48 -3.14 2.63 18.51
N LYS A 49 -3.68 2.69 17.29
CA LYS A 49 -4.99 3.30 17.02
C LYS A 49 -6.01 2.27 16.56
N VAL A 50 -5.67 1.51 15.53
CA VAL A 50 -6.61 0.57 14.90
C VAL A 50 -5.83 -0.52 14.16
N MET A 51 -6.47 -1.68 14.02
CA MET A 51 -6.00 -2.79 13.20
C MET A 51 -7.09 -3.14 12.20
N TYR A 52 -6.69 -3.38 10.95
CA TYR A 52 -7.55 -3.90 9.90
C TYR A 52 -7.00 -5.23 9.40
N ARG A 53 -7.87 -6.10 8.91
CA ARG A 53 -7.46 -7.14 7.96
C ARG A 53 -7.26 -6.48 6.60
N TYR A 54 -6.26 -6.91 5.84
CA TYR A 54 -6.09 -6.45 4.48
C TYR A 54 -6.00 -7.59 3.47
N THR A 55 -6.51 -7.33 2.28
CA THR A 55 -6.31 -8.17 1.10
C THR A 55 -5.82 -7.31 -0.05
N ILE A 56 -5.11 -7.93 -0.99
CA ILE A 56 -4.74 -7.29 -2.26
C ILE A 56 -5.34 -8.11 -3.38
N SER A 57 -6.11 -7.45 -4.25
CA SER A 57 -6.73 -8.08 -5.41
C SER A 57 -7.01 -7.06 -6.51
N ASN A 58 -7.47 -7.52 -7.67
CA ASN A 58 -7.89 -6.69 -8.79
C ASN A 58 -9.29 -6.07 -8.61
N SER A 59 -9.89 -6.23 -7.44
CA SER A 59 -11.21 -5.70 -7.12
C SER A 59 -11.34 -5.31 -5.65
N CYS A 60 -12.25 -4.39 -5.36
CA CYS A 60 -12.63 -3.98 -4.02
C CYS A 60 -13.99 -3.27 -4.08
N GLN A 61 -14.89 -3.53 -3.15
CA GLN A 61 -16.24 -2.92 -3.17
C GLN A 61 -16.87 -2.99 -4.59
N ASN A 62 -17.15 -1.83 -5.20
CA ASN A 62 -17.72 -1.70 -6.55
C ASN A 62 -16.67 -1.39 -7.65
N ASN A 63 -15.38 -1.46 -7.33
CA ASN A 63 -14.28 -1.22 -8.26
C ASN A 63 -13.65 -2.55 -8.69
N SER A 64 -13.40 -2.69 -9.98
CA SER A 64 -12.69 -3.84 -10.54
C SER A 64 -11.91 -3.38 -11.76
N ASP A 65 -10.70 -3.90 -11.94
CA ASP A 65 -9.85 -3.61 -13.09
C ASP A 65 -8.90 -4.78 -13.36
N ASP A 66 -8.75 -5.20 -14.61
CA ASP A 66 -7.93 -6.37 -14.97
C ASP A 66 -6.42 -6.16 -14.77
N THR A 67 -5.99 -4.92 -14.59
CA THR A 67 -4.58 -4.52 -14.55
C THR A 67 -4.18 -3.85 -13.25
N LEU A 68 -5.11 -3.17 -12.59
CA LEU A 68 -4.85 -2.44 -11.35
C LEU A 68 -5.11 -3.32 -10.14
N GLU A 69 -4.25 -3.18 -9.13
CA GLU A 69 -4.44 -3.82 -7.83
C GLU A 69 -4.98 -2.82 -6.80
N PHE A 70 -5.77 -3.36 -5.88
CA PHE A 70 -6.40 -2.63 -4.78
C PHE A 70 -6.04 -3.28 -3.46
N VAL A 71 -5.88 -2.46 -2.43
CA VAL A 71 -5.88 -2.87 -1.02
C VAL A 71 -7.30 -2.69 -0.49
N THR A 72 -7.91 -3.76 0.00
CA THR A 72 -9.13 -3.66 0.83
C THR A 72 -8.71 -3.74 2.28
N LEU A 73 -9.10 -2.77 3.10
CA LEU A 73 -8.99 -2.83 4.55
C LEU A 73 -10.36 -3.13 5.14
N MET A 74 -10.46 -4.17 5.95
CA MET A 74 -11.68 -4.54 6.65
C MET A 74 -11.48 -4.35 8.15
N ASP A 75 -12.39 -3.61 8.77
CA ASP A 75 -12.36 -3.39 10.21
C ASP A 75 -12.99 -4.56 10.99
N LYS A 76 -13.19 -4.37 12.30
CA LYS A 76 -13.77 -5.42 13.16
C LYS A 76 -15.27 -5.62 12.96
N ASP A 77 -15.97 -4.61 12.45
CA ASP A 77 -17.41 -4.57 12.25
C ASP A 77 -17.79 -5.03 10.84
N GLY A 78 -16.79 -5.18 9.96
CA GLY A 78 -16.94 -5.64 8.58
C GLY A 78 -16.97 -4.49 7.57
N ASP A 79 -16.75 -3.26 8.00
CA ASP A 79 -16.68 -2.11 7.11
C ASP A 79 -15.39 -2.19 6.28
N GLU A 80 -15.57 -2.04 4.97
CA GLU A 80 -14.47 -2.10 4.01
C GLU A 80 -14.06 -0.69 3.56
N TYR A 81 -12.74 -0.48 3.45
CA TYR A 81 -12.14 0.69 2.84
C TYR A 81 -11.29 0.24 1.66
N CYS A 82 -11.56 0.79 0.48
CA CYS A 82 -10.80 0.45 -0.72
C CYS A 82 -9.77 1.53 -1.08
N PHE A 83 -8.56 1.07 -1.39
CA PHE A 83 -7.48 1.87 -1.93
C PHE A 83 -6.90 1.27 -3.21
N ARG A 84 -6.87 2.01 -4.32
CA ARG A 84 -6.08 1.62 -5.50
C ARG A 84 -4.59 1.77 -5.19
N ILE A 85 -3.79 0.77 -5.54
CA ILE A 85 -2.34 0.83 -5.44
C ILE A 85 -1.80 1.58 -6.66
N ASN A 86 -1.11 2.71 -6.44
CA ASN A 86 -0.46 3.46 -7.52
C ASN A 86 1.00 3.01 -7.69
N ALA A 87 1.71 2.75 -6.60
CA ALA A 87 3.09 2.27 -6.60
C ALA A 87 3.49 1.68 -5.24
N ILE A 88 4.34 0.65 -5.24
CA ILE A 88 4.93 0.07 -4.02
C ILE A 88 6.42 -0.19 -4.21
N ASN A 89 7.25 0.60 -3.54
CA ASN A 89 8.69 0.44 -3.48
C ASN A 89 9.35 0.24 -4.86
N GLU A 90 8.83 0.91 -5.87
CA GLU A 90 9.30 0.77 -7.24
C GLU A 90 10.77 1.19 -7.33
N ASN A 91 11.61 0.35 -7.94
CA ASN A 91 13.06 0.51 -7.96
C ASN A 91 13.70 0.72 -6.57
N LYS A 92 13.09 0.17 -5.51
CA LYS A 92 13.52 0.34 -4.11
C LYS A 92 13.52 1.80 -3.64
N ASN A 93 12.65 2.64 -4.19
CA ASN A 93 12.53 4.04 -3.82
C ASN A 93 11.95 4.28 -2.41
N GLY A 94 11.45 3.24 -1.75
CA GLY A 94 10.88 3.32 -0.41
C GLY A 94 9.55 4.05 -0.34
N ILE A 95 8.81 4.16 -1.45
CA ILE A 95 7.53 4.90 -1.52
C ILE A 95 6.35 3.94 -1.70
N LEU A 96 5.29 4.15 -0.93
CA LEU A 96 3.98 3.55 -1.13
C LEU A 96 2.99 4.67 -1.45
N SER A 97 2.31 4.57 -2.59
CA SER A 97 1.27 5.50 -3.00
C SER A 97 -0.02 4.74 -3.25
N MET A 98 -1.10 5.21 -2.62
CA MET A 98 -2.43 4.61 -2.74
C MET A 98 -3.48 5.71 -2.92
N THR A 99 -4.52 5.45 -3.71
CA THR A 99 -5.66 6.37 -3.86
C THR A 99 -6.87 5.78 -3.15
N ASN A 100 -7.41 6.51 -2.18
CA ASN A 100 -8.67 6.14 -1.53
C ASN A 100 -9.82 6.25 -2.54
N MET A 101 -10.53 5.16 -2.78
CA MET A 101 -11.57 5.10 -3.81
C MET A 101 -12.88 5.77 -3.39
N SER A 102 -13.06 6.13 -2.11
CA SER A 102 -14.27 6.80 -1.64
C SER A 102 -14.24 8.32 -1.87
N ASN A 103 -13.06 8.93 -1.84
CA ASN A 103 -12.88 10.38 -1.93
C ASN A 103 -11.81 10.82 -2.95
N MET A 104 -11.20 9.87 -3.66
CA MET A 104 -10.12 10.07 -4.64
C MET A 104 -8.84 10.73 -4.08
N GLU A 105 -8.69 10.77 -2.76
CA GLU A 105 -7.51 11.31 -2.10
C GLU A 105 -6.32 10.37 -2.30
N THR A 106 -5.17 10.93 -2.69
CA THR A 106 -3.93 10.16 -2.78
C THR A 106 -3.18 10.21 -1.45
N LEU A 107 -3.01 9.04 -0.85
CA LEU A 107 -2.21 8.82 0.34
C LEU A 107 -0.79 8.41 -0.05
N LEU A 108 0.18 9.13 0.48
CA LEU A 108 1.59 8.88 0.22
C LEU A 108 2.29 8.48 1.51
N PHE A 109 3.12 7.45 1.42
CA PHE A 109 3.91 6.93 2.54
C PHE A 109 5.35 6.66 2.11
N VAL A 110 6.24 6.60 3.10
CA VAL A 110 7.63 6.16 2.91
C VAL A 110 7.99 5.08 3.92
N ASN A 111 8.94 4.21 3.62
CA ASN A 111 9.40 3.19 4.57
C ASN A 111 10.59 3.63 5.45
N ASP A 112 11.23 4.75 5.14
CA ASP A 112 12.28 5.39 5.93
C ASP A 112 11.96 6.88 6.11
N THR A 113 11.96 7.36 7.35
CA THR A 113 11.62 8.76 7.68
C THR A 113 12.57 9.80 7.09
N ASN A 114 13.76 9.39 6.62
CA ASN A 114 14.73 10.25 5.95
C ASN A 114 14.41 10.47 4.46
N ILE A 115 13.46 9.72 3.88
CA ILE A 115 13.05 9.90 2.48
C ILE A 115 12.29 11.22 2.33
N VAL A 116 12.81 12.07 1.44
CA VAL A 116 12.16 13.31 0.99
C VAL A 116 11.45 13.04 -0.31
N VAL A 117 10.13 13.24 -0.32
CA VAL A 117 9.33 13.18 -1.55
C VAL A 117 9.26 14.59 -2.13
N THR A 118 9.85 14.80 -3.30
CA THR A 118 9.67 16.01 -4.09
C THR A 118 8.47 15.84 -5.00
N ASN A 119 7.50 16.76 -4.91
CA ASN A 119 6.35 16.83 -5.81
C ASN A 119 6.76 17.24 -7.22
#